data_AF-A0A3P1YEB0-F1
#
_entry.id   AF-A0A3P1YEB0-F1
#
_cell.length_a   1.000
_cell.length_b   1.000
_cell.length_c   1.000
_cell.angle_alpha   90.00
_cell.angle_beta   90.00
_cell.angle_gamma   90.00
#
_symmetry.space_group_name_H-M   'P 1'
#
loop_
_entity.id
_entity.type
_entity.pdbx_description
1 polymer ?
#
loop_
_entity_poly.entity_id
_entity_poly.type
_entity_poly.pdbx_seq_one_letter_code
_entity_poly.pdbx_strand_id
1 'polypeptide(L)' 'NTNASHNFIGFLEETLAMFDGKKVGLVRLDSGFCQGNIFDCLEEKSLPYIVAARFTHPIQHLIDKQDF' A
#
# COMPACT_ATOMS: atom_id res chain seq x y z
N ASN A 1 -16.57 -8.78 -4.80
CA ASN A 1 -15.27 -8.08 -4.88
C ASN A 1 -15.50 -6.62 -4.54
N THR A 2 -15.32 -6.28 -3.27
CA THR A 2 -15.77 -5.03 -2.65
C THR A 2 -14.96 -3.84 -3.14
N ASN A 3 -15.64 -2.75 -3.53
CA ASN A 3 -15.13 -1.46 -4.00
C ASN A 3 -14.32 -0.65 -2.95
N ALA A 4 -13.56 -1.32 -2.07
CA ALA A 4 -12.85 -0.69 -0.95
C ALA A 4 -11.60 0.10 -1.38
N SER A 5 -11.12 -0.09 -2.61
CA SER A 5 -9.96 0.63 -3.17
C SER A 5 -10.27 2.09 -3.52
N HIS A 6 -11.50 2.41 -3.92
CA HIS A 6 -11.84 3.73 -4.46
C HIS A 6 -11.91 4.84 -3.39
N ASN A 7 -12.13 4.46 -2.13
CA ASN A 7 -12.24 5.39 -0.99
C ASN A 7 -11.14 5.18 0.06
N PHE A 8 -10.10 4.39 -0.24
CA PHE A 8 -9.03 4.10 0.72
C PHE A 8 -8.25 5.37 1.11
N ILE A 9 -8.01 6.28 0.17
CA ILE A 9 -7.28 7.52 0.44
C ILE A 9 -8.04 8.37 1.47
N GLY A 10 -9.34 8.57 1.29
CA GLY A 10 -10.16 9.33 2.25
C GLY A 10 -10.14 8.68 3.64
N PHE A 11 -10.28 7.35 3.70
CA PHE A 11 -10.17 6.62 4.96
C PHE A 11 -8.79 6.77 5.62
N LEU A 12 -7.72 6.72 4.84
CA LEU A 12 -6.36 6.92 5.33
C LEU A 12 -6.20 8.32 5.92
N GLU A 13 -6.70 9.35 5.24
CA GLU A 13 -6.63 10.74 5.73
C GLU A 13 -7.41 10.95 7.02
N GLU A 14 -8.64 10.43 7.10
CA GLU A 14 -9.43 10.47 8.33
C GLU A 14 -8.74 9.71 9.47
N THR A 15 -8.16 8.56 9.16
CA THR A 15 -7.42 7.75 10.13
C THR A 15 -6.19 8.50 10.64
N LEU A 16 -5.41 9.11 9.75
CA LEU A 16 -4.25 9.93 10.10
C LEU A 16 -4.66 11.16 10.92
N ALA A 17 -5.77 11.81 10.57
CA ALA A 17 -6.31 12.95 11.31
C ALA A 17 -6.76 12.54 12.72
N MET A 18 -7.31 11.34 12.89
CA MET A 18 -7.71 10.82 14.21
C MET A 18 -6.52 10.53 15.14
N PHE A 19 -5.31 10.38 14.59
CA PHE A 19 -4.09 10.25 15.39
C PHE A 19 -3.57 11.60 15.93
N ASP A 20 -4.33 12.69 15.81
CA ASP A 20 -4.01 14.07 16.20
C ASP A 20 -2.96 14.19 17.33
N GLY A 21 -1.73 14.55 16.93
CA GLY A 21 -0.56 14.69 17.81
C GLY A 21 0.40 13.49 17.87
N LYS A 22 0.07 12.33 17.27
CA LYS A 22 0.94 11.15 17.21
C LYS A 22 1.51 10.97 15.80
N LYS A 23 2.84 10.83 15.73
CA LYS A 23 3.52 10.52 14.48
C LYS A 23 3.31 9.04 14.13
N VAL A 24 2.67 8.77 13.00
CA VAL A 24 2.61 7.43 12.44
C VAL A 24 4.00 7.04 11.93
N GLY A 25 4.59 6.02 12.56
CA GLY A 25 5.94 5.57 12.24
C GLY A 25 6.03 4.60 11.06
N LEU A 26 4.95 3.85 10.78
CA LEU A 26 4.90 2.89 9.68
C LEU A 26 3.45 2.58 9.32
N VAL A 27 3.13 2.59 8.03
CA VAL A 27 1.84 2.16 7.47
C VAL A 27 2.03 0.79 6.82
N ARG A 28 1.32 -0.22 7.32
CA ARG A 28 1.32 -1.56 6.71
C ARG A 28 0.04 -1.78 5.93
N LEU A 29 0.18 -2.14 4.65
CA LEU A 29 -0.93 -2.38 3.74
C LEU A 29 -0.91 -3.80 3.19
N ASP A 30 -2.10 -4.38 3.02
CA ASP A 30 -2.27 -5.65 2.34
C ASP A 30 -2.24 -5.48 0.81
N SER A 31 -2.12 -6.59 0.09
CA SER A 31 -2.09 -6.64 -1.37
C SER A 31 -3.33 -6.16 -2.11
N GLY A 32 -4.45 -6.02 -1.40
CA GLY A 32 -5.61 -5.28 -1.90
C GLY A 32 -5.36 -3.79 -2.15
N PHE A 33 -4.30 -3.22 -1.58
CA PHE A 33 -3.96 -1.79 -1.60
C PHE A 33 -2.65 -1.49 -2.36
N CYS A 34 -2.16 -2.46 -3.15
CA CYS A 34 -0.99 -2.30 -4.00
C CYS A 34 -1.37 -1.56 -5.31
N GLN A 35 -1.76 -0.28 -5.19
CA GLN A 35 -2.16 0.58 -6.30
C GLN A 35 -1.32 1.87 -6.34
N GLY A 36 -1.01 2.38 -7.53
CA GLY A 36 -0.12 3.54 -7.70
C GLY A 36 -0.59 4.79 -6.94
N ASN A 37 -1.88 5.12 -7.02
CA ASN A 37 -2.49 6.26 -6.32
C ASN A 37 -2.31 6.20 -4.78
N ILE A 38 -2.19 4.99 -4.21
CA ILE A 38 -1.96 4.81 -2.78
C ILE A 38 -0.49 5.09 -2.45
N PHE A 39 0.44 4.66 -3.29
CA PHE A 39 1.87 4.97 -3.14
C PHE A 39 2.13 6.47 -3.26
N ASP A 40 1.54 7.12 -4.28
CA ASP A 40 1.65 8.57 -4.46
C ASP A 40 1.21 9.33 -3.19
N CYS A 41 0.07 8.91 -2.60
CA CYS A 41 -0.45 9.50 -1.36
C CYS A 41 0.47 9.29 -0.14
N LEU A 42 1.06 8.09 0.01
CA LEU A 42 1.97 7.78 1.12
C LEU A 42 3.28 8.55 0.99
N GLU A 43 3.80 8.68 -0.23
CA GLU A 43 5.04 9.40 -0.54
C GLU A 43 4.89 10.91 -0.39
N GLU A 44 3.78 11.49 -0.86
CA GLU A 44 3.46 12.91 -0.64
C GLU A 44 3.43 13.26 0.85
N LYS A 45 2.88 12.36 1.68
CA LYS A 45 2.84 12.52 3.14
C LYS A 45 4.16 12.10 3.83
N SER A 46 5.17 11.65 3.08
CA SER A 46 6.45 11.12 3.59
C SER A 46 6.26 10.06 4.69
N LEU A 47 5.25 9.20 4.53
CA LEU A 47 4.94 8.14 5.47
C LEU A 47 5.77 6.90 5.14
N PRO A 48 6.52 6.33 6.10
CA PRO A 48 7.14 5.03 5.89
C PRO A 48 6.04 3.97 5.69
N TYR A 49 6.17 3.12 4.66
CA TYR A 49 5.16 2.12 4.36
C TYR A 49 5.74 0.76 3.94
N ILE A 50 4.98 -0.30 4.21
CA ILE A 50 5.22 -1.66 3.70
C ILE A 50 3.92 -2.16 3.10
N VAL A 51 3.95 -2.54 1.82
CA VAL A 51 2.79 -3.07 1.10
C VAL A 51 3.09 -4.49 0.63
N ALA A 52 2.20 -5.43 0.92
CA ALA A 52 2.27 -6.76 0.31
C ALA A 52 1.91 -6.66 -1.17
N ALA A 53 2.77 -7.13 -2.09
CA ALA A 53 2.42 -7.21 -3.50
C ALA A 53 1.89 -8.62 -3.83
N ARG A 54 0.84 -8.71 -4.66
CA ARG A 54 0.43 -10.00 -5.22
C ARG A 54 1.48 -10.42 -6.26
N PHE A 55 2.01 -11.63 -6.12
CA PHE A 55 2.82 -12.26 -7.14
C PHE A 55 1.94 -12.55 -8.36
N THR A 56 1.96 -11.65 -9.33
CA THR A 56 1.31 -11.88 -10.62
C THR A 56 2.13 -12.91 -11.41
N HIS A 57 1.48 -13.71 -12.25
CA HIS A 57 2.12 -14.72 -13.09
C HIS A 57 3.44 -14.29 -13.77
N PRO A 58 3.59 -13.06 -14.31
CA PRO A 58 4.89 -12.62 -14.85
C PRO A 58 6.01 -12.59 -13.80
N ILE A 59 5.73 -12.23 -12.55
CA ILE A 59 6.73 -12.23 -11.46
C ILE A 59 7.10 -13.66 -11.08
N GLN A 60 6.12 -14.58 -11.03
CA GLN A 60 6.39 -16.00 -10.78
C GLN A 60 7.29 -16.60 -11.86
N HIS A 61 7.03 -16.29 -13.14
CA HIS A 61 7.84 -16.77 -14.25
C HIS A 61 9.25 -16.15 -14.29
N LEU A 62 9.41 -14.92 -13.80
CA LEU A 62 10.72 -14.28 -13.67
C LEU A 62 11.56 -14.89 -12.54
N ILE A 63 10.92 -15.30 -11.44
CA ILE A 63 11.59 -16.01 -10.33
C ILE A 63 11.93 -17.45 -10.74
N ASP A 64 11.04 -18.12 -11.46
CA ASP A 64 11.27 -19.46 -12.02
C ASP A 64 12.47 -19.49 -13.00
N LYS A 65 12.69 -18.40 -13.74
CA LYS A 65 13.85 -18.23 -14.64
C LYS A 65 15.14 -17.79 -13.96
N GLN A 66 15.16 -17.52 -12.65
CA GLN A 66 16.39 -17.38 -11.90
C GLN A 66 16.87 -18.79 -11.49
N ASP A 67 17.46 -19.50 -12.45
CA ASP A 67 18.27 -20.69 -12.18
C ASP A 67 19.44 -20.29 -11.25
N PHE A 68 19.45 -20.85 -10.04
CA PHE A 68 20.55 -20.76 -9.07
C PHE A 68 21.67 -21.74 -9.42
#